data_AF-A0A4U6KHS0-F1
#
_entry.id   AF-A0A4U6KHS0-F1
#
_cell.length_a   1.000
_cell.length_b   1.000
_cell.length_c   1.000
_cell.angle_alpha   90.00
_cell.angle_beta   90.00
_cell.angle_gamma   90.00
#
_symmetry.space_group_name_H-M   'P 1'
#
loop_
_entity.id
_entity.type
_entity.pdbx_description
1 polymer ?
#
loop_
_entity_poly.entity_id
_entity_poly.type
_entity_poly.pdbx_seq_one_letter_code
_entity_poly.pdbx_strand_id
1 'polypeptide(L)' 'LRPRQLDDLTLEQAIRSLMREMELESRGIVSHLDWRIDESALSESQRVTLFRVCQEGLNNIVKHANASAVTLQGWLQ' A
#
# COMPACT_ATOMS: atom_id res chain seq x y z
N LEU A 1 -1.84 6.21 -15.90
CA LEU A 1 -2.06 4.76 -16.05
C LEU A 1 -2.59 4.18 -14.74
N ARG A 2 -3.70 3.43 -14.79
CA ARG A 2 -4.24 2.71 -13.62
C ARG A 2 -3.27 1.59 -13.21
N PRO A 3 -2.94 1.41 -11.91
CA PRO A 3 -2.20 0.26 -11.45
C PRO A 3 -2.94 -1.03 -11.77
N ARG A 4 -2.28 -1.98 -12.43
CA ARG A 4 -2.90 -3.25 -12.87
C ARG A 4 -3.46 -4.06 -11.69
N GLN A 5 -2.84 -3.96 -10.52
CA GLN A 5 -3.36 -4.63 -9.32
C GLN A 5 -4.81 -4.22 -9.01
N LEU A 6 -5.19 -2.98 -9.30
CA LEU A 6 -6.55 -2.51 -9.03
C LEU A 6 -7.58 -3.02 -10.04
N ASP A 7 -7.17 -3.69 -11.11
CA ASP A 7 -8.11 -4.27 -12.09
C ASP A 7 -8.79 -5.52 -11.54
N ASP A 8 -8.05 -6.31 -10.74
CA ASP A 8 -8.51 -7.59 -10.21
C ASP A 8 -8.62 -7.62 -8.67
N LEU A 9 -8.08 -6.62 -7.97
CA LEU A 9 -7.99 -6.61 -6.50
C LEU A 9 -8.67 -5.38 -5.89
N THR A 10 -9.16 -5.57 -4.66
CA THR A 10 -9.48 -4.44 -3.76
C THR A 10 -8.22 -3.60 -3.47
N LEU A 11 -8.40 -2.36 -3.00
CA LEU A 11 -7.27 -1.48 -2.71
C LEU A 11 -6.40 -2.06 -1.58
N GLU A 12 -7.00 -2.64 -0.55
CA GLU A 12 -6.27 -3.33 0.52
C GLU A 12 -5.42 -4.47 -0.04
N GLN A 13 -6.02 -5.34 -0.85
CA GLN A 13 -5.32 -6.48 -1.44
C GLN A 13 -4.19 -6.03 -2.38
N ALA A 14 -4.42 -4.97 -3.16
CA ALA A 14 -3.41 -4.38 -4.02
C ALA A 14 -2.22 -3.83 -3.20
N ILE A 15 -2.47 -3.14 -2.08
CA ILE A 15 -1.43 -2.66 -1.17
C ILE A 15 -0.67 -3.84 -0.52
N ARG A 16 -1.37 -4.90 -0.08
CA ARG A 16 -0.71 -6.12 0.44
C ARG A 16 0.19 -6.76 -0.62
N SER A 17 -0.27 -6.84 -1.87
CA SER A 17 0.53 -7.36 -2.99
C SER A 17 1.75 -6.50 -3.24
N LEU A 18 1.60 -5.18 -3.27
CA LEU A 18 2.70 -4.23 -3.41
C LEU A 18 3.75 -4.40 -2.30
N MET A 19 3.33 -4.55 -1.04
CA MET A 19 4.25 -4.79 0.09
C MET A 19 5.04 -6.10 -0.08
N ARG A 20 4.41 -7.15 -0.63
CA ARG A 20 5.08 -8.41 -0.96
C ARG A 20 6.04 -8.27 -2.16
N GLU A 21 5.62 -7.58 -3.23
CA GLU A 21 6.44 -7.32 -4.42
C GLU A 21 7.71 -6.51 -4.09
N MET A 22 7.65 -5.67 -3.07
CA MET A 22 8.81 -4.92 -2.57
C MET A 22 9.75 -5.73 -1.67
N GLU A 23 9.34 -6.96 -1.32
CA GLU A 23 10.10 -7.90 -0.50
C GLU A 23 10.56 -7.28 0.84
N LEU A 24 9.66 -6.57 1.51
CA LEU A 24 9.99 -5.86 2.75
C LEU A 24 10.64 -6.78 3.80
N GLU A 25 10.12 -7.99 3.95
CA GLU A 25 10.65 -8.98 4.90
C GLU A 25 12.07 -9.45 4.54
N SER A 26 12.38 -9.68 3.25
CA SER A 26 13.73 -10.06 2.82
C SER A 26 14.75 -8.94 3.05
N ARG A 27 14.27 -7.69 3.09
CA ARG A 27 15.05 -6.49 3.42
C ARG A 27 15.17 -6.24 4.93
N GLY A 28 14.62 -7.13 5.76
CA GLY A 28 14.64 -6.98 7.22
C GLY A 28 13.62 -5.96 7.76
N ILE A 29 12.64 -5.57 6.95
CA ILE A 29 11.60 -4.60 7.31
C ILE A 29 10.34 -5.37 7.73
N VAL A 30 9.99 -5.29 9.00
CA VAL A 30 8.74 -5.86 9.51
C VAL A 30 7.57 -5.00 9.04
N SER A 31 6.64 -5.57 8.28
CA SER A 31 5.57 -4.81 7.63
C SER A 31 4.19 -5.16 8.18
N HIS A 32 3.41 -4.13 8.50
CA HIS A 32 2.05 -4.25 9.03
C HIS A 32 1.08 -3.44 8.19
N LEU A 33 -0.12 -3.99 7.95
CA LEU A 33 -1.22 -3.29 7.29
C LEU A 33 -2.48 -3.41 8.16
N ASP A 34 -2.94 -2.27 8.67
CA ASP A 34 -4.24 -2.11 9.34
C ASP A 34 -5.17 -1.33 8.40
N TRP A 35 -6.22 -1.97 7.91
CA TRP A 35 -7.10 -1.38 6.91
C TRP A 35 -8.54 -1.40 7.39
N ARG A 36 -9.11 -0.20 7.57
CA ARG A 36 -10.44 0.06 8.12
C ARG A 36 -11.23 1.04 7.26
N ILE A 37 -10.89 1.14 5.98
CA ILE A 37 -11.63 1.95 5.02
C ILE A 37 -12.71 1.08 4.38
N ASP A 38 -13.97 1.52 4.44
CA ASP A 38 -15.00 1.00 3.56
C ASP A 38 -14.71 1.47 2.12
N GLU A 39 -14.14 0.59 1.31
CA GLU A 39 -13.74 0.94 -0.04
C GLU A 39 -14.95 1.26 -0.95
N SER A 40 -16.17 0.87 -0.59
CA SER A 40 -17.37 1.22 -1.38
C SER A 40 -17.63 2.73 -1.38
N ALA A 41 -17.15 3.45 -0.36
CA ALA A 41 -17.21 4.90 -0.26
C ALA A 41 -16.14 5.61 -1.12
N LEU A 42 -15.18 4.88 -1.69
CA LEU A 42 -14.11 5.45 -2.51
C LEU A 42 -14.46 5.44 -3.99
N SER A 43 -14.30 6.59 -4.64
CA SER A 43 -14.30 6.67 -6.10
C SER A 43 -13.10 5.93 -6.69
N GLU A 44 -13.19 5.57 -7.98
CA GLU A 44 -12.06 4.96 -8.70
C GLU A 44 -10.80 5.85 -8.66
N SER A 45 -10.98 7.17 -8.84
CA SER A 45 -9.86 8.11 -8.80
C SER A 45 -9.20 8.19 -7.42
N GLN A 46 -9.99 8.09 -6.34
CA GLN A 46 -9.47 7.99 -4.98
C GLN A 46 -8.69 6.69 -4.77
N ARG A 47 -9.21 5.54 -5.24
CA ARG A 47 -8.51 4.25 -5.16
C ARG A 47 -7.15 4.29 -5.84
N VAL A 48 -7.10 4.81 -7.07
CA VAL A 48 -5.85 4.95 -7.83
C VAL A 48 -4.88 5.90 -7.12
N THR A 49 -5.38 7.02 -6.61
CA THR A 49 -4.54 8.01 -5.91
C THR A 49 -3.95 7.42 -4.63
N LEU A 50 -4.76 6.79 -3.80
CA LEU A 50 -4.33 6.16 -2.55
C LEU A 50 -3.29 5.07 -2.81
N PHE A 51 -3.53 4.20 -3.81
CA PHE A 51 -2.54 3.19 -4.18
C PHE A 51 -1.19 3.81 -4.54
N ARG A 52 -1.18 4.87 -5.34
CA ARG A 52 0.08 5.55 -5.74
C ARG A 52 0.77 6.22 -4.55
N VAL A 53 0.02 6.79 -3.62
CA VAL A 53 0.58 7.34 -2.37
C VAL A 53 1.27 6.25 -1.57
N CYS A 54 0.63 5.09 -1.40
CA CYS A 54 1.22 3.94 -0.72
C CYS A 54 2.48 3.43 -1.46
N GLN A 55 2.41 3.32 -2.80
CA GLN A 55 3.54 2.91 -3.64
C GLN A 55 4.74 3.82 -3.49
N GLU A 56 4.54 5.13 -3.58
CA GLU A 56 5.63 6.09 -3.45
C GLU A 56 6.20 6.11 -2.02
N GLY A 57 5.33 6.08 -1.00
CA GLY A 57 5.76 6.02 0.40
C GLY A 57 6.61 4.78 0.70
N LEU A 58 6.15 3.60 0.27
CA LEU A 58 6.91 2.36 0.44
C LEU A 58 8.21 2.34 -0.38
N ASN A 59 8.21 2.88 -1.60
CA ASN A 59 9.43 3.04 -2.40
C ASN A 59 10.48 3.89 -1.67
N ASN A 60 10.06 5.00 -1.08
CA ASN A 60 10.95 5.88 -0.32
C ASN A 60 11.49 5.19 0.93
N ILE A 61 10.68 4.38 1.62
CA ILE A 61 11.13 3.58 2.75
C ILE A 61 12.22 2.59 2.32
N VAL A 62 11.95 1.81 1.26
CA VAL A 62 12.86 0.78 0.75
C VAL A 62 14.19 1.38 0.28
N LYS A 63 14.16 2.55 -0.35
CA LYS A 63 15.35 3.16 -0.94
C LYS A 63 16.14 4.05 0.01
N HIS A 64 15.48 4.71 0.97
CA HIS A 64 16.05 5.86 1.65
C HIS A 64 15.92 5.83 3.17
N ALA A 65 14.98 5.09 3.75
CA ALA A 65 14.69 5.23 5.18
C ALA A 65 15.59 4.40 6.12
N ASN A 66 16.27 3.37 5.61
CA ASN A 66 16.96 2.36 6.44
C ASN A 66 16.08 1.85 7.60
N ALA A 67 14.80 1.64 7.31
CA ALA A 67 13.79 1.28 8.30
C ALA A 67 13.92 -0.18 8.73
N SER A 68 13.56 -0.49 9.98
CA SER A 68 13.39 -1.87 10.47
C SER A 68 11.92 -2.30 10.52
N ALA A 69 10.99 -1.36 10.42
CA ALA A 69 9.56 -1.64 10.38
C ALA A 69 8.79 -0.57 9.60
N VAL A 70 7.65 -0.97 9.05
CA VAL A 70 6.66 -0.08 8.45
C VAL A 70 5.26 -0.50 8.86
N THR A 71 4.42 0.47 9.19
CA THR A 71 2.99 0.26 9.41
C THR A 71 2.22 1.16 8.46
N LEU A 72 1.35 0.56 7.66
CA LEU A 72 0.40 1.27 6.81
C LEU A 72 -0.98 1.16 7.43
N GLN A 73 -1.66 2.30 7.57
CA GLN A 73 -2.97 2.37 8.19
C GLN A 73 -3.95 3.13 7.30
N GLY A 74 -5.14 2.56 7.11
CA GLY A 74 -6.25 3.23 6.44
C GLY A 74 -7.46 3.31 7.36
N TRP A 75 -8.03 4.49 7.56
CA TRP A 75 -9.29 4.69 8.27
C TRP A 75 -10.12 5.78 7.56
N LEU A 76 -11.44 5.66 7.62
CA LEU A 76 -12.37 6.73 7.23
C LEU A 76 -12.91 7.37 8.50
N GLN A 77 -12.96 8.70 8.56
CA GLN A 77 -13.63 9.45 9.64
C GLN A 77 -15.09 9.69 9.27
#